data_AF-A0AAQ3UT25-F1
#
_entry.id   AF-A0AAQ3UT25-F1
#
_cell.length_a   1.000
_cell.length_b   1.000
_cell.length_c   1.000
_cell.angle_alpha   90.00
_cell.angle_beta   90.00
_cell.angle_gamma   90.00
#
_symmetry.space_group_name_H-M   'P 1'
#
loop_
_entity.id
_entity.type
_entity.pdbx_description
1 polymer ?
#
loop_
_entity_poly.entity_id
_entity_poly.type
_entity_poly.pdbx_seq_one_letter_code
_entity_poly.pdbx_strand_id
1 'polypeptide(L)' 'MERYREQKKDLHMVLIDLEKAYDKIPRNLMWWDLNKHKVPTKYVALIKDMYNKVTTSVRTTDGDTDDFLLR' A
#
# COMPACT_ATOMS: atom_id res chain seq x y z
N MET A 1 8.89 17.51 -8.61
CA MET A 1 9.78 16.58 -9.35
C MET A 1 11.26 16.89 -9.10
N GLU A 2 11.71 18.13 -9.31
CA GLU A 2 13.14 18.48 -9.23
C GLU A 2 13.76 18.35 -7.83
N ARG A 3 13.08 18.80 -6.76
CA ARG A 3 13.58 18.72 -5.37
C ARG A 3 13.84 17.31 -4.82
N TYR A 4 13.21 16.27 -5.37
CA TYR A 4 13.37 14.88 -4.90
C TYR A 4 14.53 14.17 -5.60
N ARG A 5 14.85 14.56 -6.84
CA ARG A 5 16.01 14.08 -7.59
C ARG A 5 17.32 14.56 -6.99
N GLU A 6 17.35 15.79 -6.48
CA GLU A 6 18.51 16.36 -5.78
C GLU A 6 18.85 15.61 -4.46
N GLN A 7 17.86 14.93 -3.85
CA GLN A 7 18.05 14.16 -2.61
C GLN A 7 18.38 12.68 -2.83
N LYS A 8 18.65 12.23 -4.06
CA LYS A 8 18.85 10.80 -4.41
C LYS A 8 17.71 9.88 -3.95
N LYS A 9 16.47 10.38 -3.89
CA LYS A 9 15.29 9.60 -3.47
C LYS A 9 14.59 8.95 -4.67
N ASP A 10 15.34 8.38 -5.61
CA ASP A 10 14.78 7.75 -6.81
C ASP A 10 13.84 6.58 -6.47
N LEU A 11 14.14 5.85 -5.39
CA LEU A 11 13.28 4.79 -4.87
C LEU A 11 11.91 5.31 -4.42
N HIS A 12 11.86 6.51 -3.83
CA HIS A 12 10.60 7.14 -3.44
C HIS A 12 9.75 7.49 -4.66
N MET A 13 10.39 7.83 -5.77
CA MET A 13 9.69 8.12 -7.04
C MET A 13 9.12 6.85 -7.68
N VAL A 14 9.84 5.72 -7.61
CA VAL A 14 9.32 4.39 -8.01
C VAL A 14 8.17 3.95 -7.12
N LEU A 15 8.22 4.23 -5.81
CA LEU A 15 7.12 3.98 -4.88
C LEU A 15 5.88 4.83 -5.21
N ILE A 16 6.05 6.11 -5.51
CA ILE A 16 4.95 6.99 -5.96
C ILE A 16 4.37 6.48 -7.28
N ASP A 17 5.21 6.04 -8.21
CA ASP A 17 4.76 5.52 -9.50
C ASP A 17 4.05 4.16 -9.34
N LEU A 18 4.53 3.27 -8.48
CA LEU A 18 3.84 2.03 -8.10
C LEU A 18 2.52 2.32 -7.39
N GLU A 19 2.46 3.28 -6.47
CA GLU A 19 1.23 3.71 -5.81
C GLU A 19 0.21 4.28 -6.82
N LYS A 20 0.70 4.92 -7.88
CA LYS A 20 -0.11 5.51 -8.94
C LYS A 20 -0.52 4.51 -10.04
N ALA A 21 0.33 3.54 -10.34
CA ALA A 21 0.10 2.48 -11.31
C ALA A 21 -0.81 1.38 -10.75
N TYR A 22 -0.62 1.06 -9.47
CA TYR A 22 -1.61 0.36 -8.65
C TYR A 22 -2.58 1.37 -8.05
N ASP A 23 -3.20 2.20 -8.90
CA ASP A 23 -4.28 3.12 -8.56
C ASP A 23 -5.27 2.36 -7.68
N LYS A 24 -5.07 2.51 -6.36
CA LYS A 24 -5.46 1.50 -5.36
C LYS A 24 -6.95 1.30 -5.52
N ILE A 25 -7.43 0.07 -5.72
CA ILE A 25 -8.84 -0.23 -5.44
C ILE A 25 -9.06 0.31 -4.03
N PRO A 26 -9.83 1.40 -3.85
CA PRO A 26 -9.96 2.01 -2.55
C PRO A 26 -10.50 0.93 -1.64
N ARG A 27 -9.85 0.67 -0.51
CA ARG A 27 -10.25 -0.44 0.38
C ARG A 27 -11.74 -0.33 0.73
N ASN A 28 -12.27 0.89 0.80
CA ASN A 28 -13.69 1.17 0.95
C ASN A 28 -14.56 0.61 -0.18
N LEU A 29 -14.14 0.72 -1.44
CA LEU A 29 -14.82 0.09 -2.57
C LEU A 29 -14.73 -1.44 -2.50
N MET A 30 -13.58 -1.98 -2.10
CA MET A 30 -13.42 -3.43 -1.89
C MET A 30 -14.36 -3.95 -0.78
N TRP A 31 -14.47 -3.24 0.35
CA TRP A 31 -15.41 -3.60 1.42
C TRP A 31 -16.86 -3.50 0.98
N TRP A 32 -17.19 -2.46 0.21
CA TRP A 32 -18.52 -2.27 -0.34
C TRP A 32 -18.90 -3.42 -1.29
N ASP A 33 -17.99 -3.82 -2.17
CA ASP A 33 -18.21 -4.90 -3.13
C ASP A 33 -18.37 -6.25 -2.44
N LEU A 34 -17.51 -6.57 -1.46
CA LEU A 34 -17.63 -7.78 -0.65
C LEU A 34 -18.98 -7.86 0.10
N ASN A 35 -19.45 -6.73 0.63
CA ASN A 35 -20.77 -6.65 1.26
C ASN A 35 -21.91 -6.84 0.24
N LYS A 36 -21.80 -6.21 -0.94
CA LYS A 36 -22.77 -6.34 -2.04
C LYS A 36 -22.90 -7.79 -2.51
N HIS A 37 -21.79 -8.51 -2.57
CA HIS A 37 -21.74 -9.94 -2.91
C HIS A 37 -22.10 -10.87 -1.74
N LYS A 38 -22.56 -10.32 -0.59
CA LYS A 38 -22.99 -11.07 0.60
C LYS A 38 -21.91 -12.01 1.15
N VAL A 39 -20.64 -11.63 1.02
CA VAL A 39 -19.54 -12.36 1.66
C VAL A 39 -19.77 -12.31 3.17
N PRO A 40 -19.69 -13.46 3.88
CA PRO A 40 -19.91 -13.48 5.32
C PRO A 40 -19.00 -12.51 6.06
N THR A 41 -19.57 -11.74 7.00
CA THR A 41 -18.88 -10.68 7.75
C THR A 41 -17.60 -11.18 8.43
N LYS A 42 -17.57 -12.44 8.87
CA LYS A 42 -16.38 -13.08 9.45
C LYS A 42 -15.16 -13.05 8.51
N TYR A 43 -15.37 -13.27 7.21
CA TYR A 43 -14.30 -13.24 6.22
C TYR A 43 -13.90 -11.80 5.89
N VAL A 44 -14.86 -10.89 5.77
CA VAL A 44 -14.56 -9.47 5.56
C VAL A 44 -13.75 -8.88 6.73
N ALA A 45 -14.10 -9.25 7.96
CA ALA A 45 -13.36 -8.86 9.16
C ALA A 45 -11.94 -9.43 9.18
N LEU A 46 -11.78 -10.72 8.84
CA LEU A 46 -10.47 -11.34 8.71
C LEU A 46 -9.59 -10.62 7.69
N ILE A 47 -10.15 -10.28 6.51
CA ILE A 47 -9.42 -9.55 5.47
C ILE A 47 -9.05 -8.15 5.94
N LYS A 48 -9.96 -7.43 6.61
CA LYS A 48 -9.65 -6.12 7.19
C LYS A 48 -8.52 -6.18 8.21
N ASP A 49 -8.49 -7.23 9.03
CA ASP A 49 -7.47 -7.40 10.05
C ASP A 49 -6.09 -7.70 9.45
N MET A 50 -6.02 -8.51 8.38
CA MET A 50 -4.77 -8.73 7.63
C MET A 50 -4.15 -7.45 7.07
N TYR A 51 -4.98 -6.44 6.81
CA TYR A 51 -4.58 -5.16 6.26
C TYR A 51 -4.36 -4.06 7.31
N ASN A 52 -4.60 -4.37 8.59
CA ASN A 52 -4.48 -3.43 9.69
C ASN A 52 -3.02 -3.32 10.14
N LYS A 53 -2.49 -2.08 10.24
CA LYS A 53 -1.13 -1.79 10.73
C LYS A 53 0.01 -2.55 10.02
N VAL A 54 -0.19 -2.96 8.77
CA VAL A 54 0.87 -3.60 7.99
C VAL A 54 1.95 -2.57 7.68
N THR A 55 3.16 -2.84 8.15
CA THR A 55 4.37 -2.13 7.73
C THR A 55 5.07 -2.90 6.63
N THR A 56 5.78 -2.19 5.77
CA THR A 56 6.64 -2.78 4.75
C THR A 56 7.90 -1.95 4.62
N SER A 57 8.99 -2.59 4.21
CA SER A 57 10.27 -1.98 3.88
C SER A 57 10.72 -2.50 2.51
N VAL A 58 11.54 -1.71 1.83
CA VAL A 58 12.02 -2.02 0.49
C VAL A 58 13.50 -2.36 0.57
N ARG A 59 13.89 -3.52 0.02
CA ARG A 59 15.30 -3.88 -0.10
C ARG A 59 15.94 -3.15 -1.27
N THR A 60 17.00 -2.41 -0.99
CA THR A 60 17.82 -1.69 -1.96
C THR A 60 19.23 -2.28 -2.04
N THR A 61 20.05 -1.78 -2.97
CA THR A 61 21.48 -2.13 -3.04
C THR A 61 22.26 -1.72 -1.80
N ASP A 62 21.78 -0.71 -1.07
CA ASP A 62 22.42 -0.16 0.12
C ASP A 62 21.85 -0.73 1.43
N GLY A 63 20.92 -1.69 1.34
CA GLY A 63 20.21 -2.29 2.48
C GLY A 63 18.70 -2.08 2.44
N ASP A 64 18.01 -2.42 3.53
CA ASP A 64 16.57 -2.16 3.66
C ASP A 64 16.29 -0.70 4.00
N THR A 65 15.20 -0.16 3.44
CA THR A 65 14.65 1.10 3.93
C THR A 65 14.01 0.92 5.30
N ASP A 66 13.82 2.02 6.02
CA ASP A 66 12.94 2.02 7.19
C ASP A 66 11.54 1.50 6.83
N ASP A 67 10.91 0.88 7.83
CA ASP A 67 9.52 0.44 7.74
C ASP A 67 8.58 1.63 7.58
N PHE A 68 7.64 1.53 6.63
CA PHE A 68 6.56 2.49 6.45
C PHE A 68 5.20 1.80 6.43
N LEU A 69 4.17 2.52 6.87
CA LEU A 69 2.80 2.00 6.93
C LEU A 69 2.19 1.94 5.53
N LEU A 70 1.63 0.78 5.18
CA LEU A 70 0.77 0.63 4.01
C LEU A 70 -0.60 1.27 4.31
N ARG A 71 -0.80 2.49 3.78
CA ARG A 71 -2.09 3.19 3.77
C ARG A 71 -3.03 2.64 2.72
#